data_AF-A0ABF7Q119-F1
#
_entry.id   AF-A0ABF7Q119-F1
#
_cell.length_a   1.000
_cell.length_b   1.000
_cell.length_c   1.000
_cell.angle_alpha   90.00
_cell.angle_beta   90.00
_cell.angle_gamma   90.00
#
_symmetry.space_group_name_H-M   'P 1'
#
loop_
_entity.id
_entity.type
_entity.pdbx_description
1 polymer ?
#
loop_
_entity_poly.entity_id
_entity_poly.type
_entity_poly.pdbx_seq_one_letter_code
_entity_poly.pdbx_strand_id
1 'polypeptide(L)'
;MKVKYFAWVRERIGKAEETIEPPASVRTVAELIAWLTAQGEGYAYAFEKPKVIRAAIDQSHVQPDAPISGAREIAFFPPMTGG
;
A
#
# COMPACT_ATOMS: atom_id res chain seq x y z
N MET A 1 10.51 -3.79 5.63
CA MET A 1 9.38 -4.57 5.06
C MET A 1 9.29 -4.27 3.57
N LYS A 2 8.93 -5.25 2.73
CA LYS A 2 8.79 -5.04 1.28
C LYS A 2 7.38 -4.55 0.95
N VAL A 3 7.26 -3.53 0.10
CA VAL A 3 5.99 -3.06 -0.46
C VAL A 3 5.98 -3.26 -1.96
N LYS A 4 4.90 -3.80 -2.50
CA LYS A 4 4.65 -3.98 -3.93
C LYS A 4 3.47 -3.15 -4.39
N TYR A 5 3.57 -2.60 -5.59
CA TYR A 5 2.54 -1.77 -6.21
C TYR A 5 2.12 -2.37 -7.55
N PHE A 6 0.81 -2.34 -7.83
CA PHE A 6 0.25 -2.89 -9.06
C PHE A 6 -0.65 -1.89 -9.79
N ALA A 7 -0.83 -2.13 -11.10
CA ALA A 7 -1.68 -1.34 -11.99
C ALA A 7 -1.44 0.18 -11.82
N TRP A 8 -2.49 1.01 -11.73
CA TRP A 8 -2.31 2.46 -11.64
C TRP A 8 -1.47 2.89 -10.45
N VAL A 9 -1.40 2.10 -9.37
CA VAL A 9 -0.65 2.46 -8.16
C VAL A 9 0.83 2.43 -8.50
N ARG A 10 1.27 1.38 -9.20
CA ARG A 10 2.62 1.26 -9.75
C ARG A 10 2.94 2.39 -10.72
N GLU A 11 2.03 2.68 -11.64
CA GLU A 11 2.24 3.68 -12.69
C GLU A 11 2.38 5.09 -12.11
N ARG A 12 1.57 5.42 -11.09
CA ARG A 12 1.61 6.72 -10.41
C ARG A 12 2.84 6.87 -9.50
N ILE A 13 3.25 5.81 -8.81
CA ILE A 13 4.44 5.82 -7.94
C ILE A 13 5.73 5.72 -8.77
N GLY A 14 5.68 5.10 -9.95
CA GLY A 14 6.85 4.84 -10.79
C GLY A 14 7.74 3.69 -10.28
N LYS A 15 7.30 2.94 -9.27
CA LYS A 15 8.03 1.80 -8.68
C LYS A 15 7.14 0.58 -8.64
N ALA A 16 7.67 -0.56 -9.07
CA ALA A 16 6.99 -1.86 -8.91
C ALA A 16 7.02 -2.35 -7.45
N GLU A 17 8.11 -2.07 -6.76
CA GLU A 17 8.33 -2.45 -5.38
C GLU A 17 9.42 -1.59 -4.73
N GLU A 18 9.42 -1.56 -3.41
CA GLU A 18 10.47 -0.94 -2.61
C GLU A 18 10.54 -1.54 -1.21
N THR A 19 11.67 -1.33 -0.53
CA THR A 19 11.84 -1.66 0.88
C THR A 19 11.67 -0.39 1.70
N ILE A 20 10.77 -0.44 2.69
CA ILE A 20 10.49 0.68 3.60
C ILE A 20 10.63 0.28 5.05
N GLU A 21 10.85 1.30 5.88
CA GLU A 21 10.90 1.23 7.34
C GLU A 21 9.93 2.28 7.92
N PRO A 22 8.63 1.97 7.98
CA PRO A 22 7.66 2.92 8.52
C PRO A 22 7.88 3.14 10.02
N PRO A 23 7.54 4.32 10.56
CA PRO A 23 7.65 4.61 11.98
C PRO A 23 6.86 3.61 12.83
N ALA A 24 7.29 3.43 14.08
CA ALA A 24 6.60 2.57 15.03
C ALA A 24 5.16 3.03 15.37
N SER A 25 4.72 4.21 14.93
CA SER A 25 3.31 4.63 15.03
C SER A 25 2.43 4.01 13.95
N VAL A 26 3.00 3.48 12.87
CA VAL A 26 2.27 2.83 11.77
C VAL A 26 2.07 1.36 12.11
N ARG A 27 0.83 0.97 12.40
CA ARG A 27 0.46 -0.36 12.89
C ARG A 27 -0.51 -1.10 11.98
N THR A 28 -1.26 -0.38 11.15
CA THR A 28 -2.27 -0.93 10.24
C THR A 28 -1.98 -0.61 8.78
N VAL A 29 -2.64 -1.33 7.87
CA VAL A 29 -2.57 -1.05 6.42
C VAL A 29 -3.04 0.37 6.10
N ALA A 30 -4.10 0.85 6.74
CA ALA A 30 -4.63 2.20 6.53
C ALA A 30 -3.63 3.28 6.97
N GLU A 31 -2.99 3.11 8.13
CA GLU A 31 -1.93 4.00 8.58
C GLU A 31 -0.72 3.96 7.65
N LEU A 32 -0.40 2.79 7.09
CA LEU A 32 0.68 2.65 6.13
C LEU A 32 0.38 3.40 4.83
N ILE A 33 -0.84 3.34 4.33
CA ILE A 33 -1.28 4.14 3.18
C ILE A 33 -1.16 5.63 3.50
N ALA A 34 -1.62 6.07 4.68
CA ALA A 34 -1.52 7.47 5.09
C ALA A 34 -0.07 7.94 5.18
N TRP A 35 0.82 7.11 5.74
CA TRP A 35 2.25 7.41 5.82
C TRP A 35 2.92 7.47 4.44
N LEU A 36 2.62 6.52 3.55
CA LEU A 36 3.12 6.51 2.17
C LEU A 36 2.65 7.74 1.39
N THR A 37 1.38 8.12 1.53
CA THR A 37 0.79 9.32 0.91
C THR A 37 1.61 10.58 1.25
N ALA A 38 2.18 10.66 2.44
CA ALA A 38 3.00 11.79 2.88
C ALA A 38 4.45 11.78 2.36
N GLN A 39 4.91 10.72 1.67
CA GLN A 39 6.30 10.60 1.19
C GLN A 39 6.56 11.38 -0.11
N GLY A 40 5.53 11.85 -0.81
CA GLY A 40 5.69 12.69 -2.01
C GLY A 40 4.48 12.69 -2.93
N GLU A 41 4.51 13.56 -3.93
CA GLU A 41 3.37 13.80 -4.84
C GLU A 41 2.93 12.55 -5.61
N GLY A 42 3.88 11.69 -6.03
CA GLY A 42 3.56 10.43 -6.71
C GLY A 42 2.76 9.47 -5.84
N TYR A 43 3.08 9.39 -4.54
CA TYR A 43 2.32 8.59 -3.58
C TYR A 43 0.97 9.23 -3.27
N ALA A 44 0.94 10.55 -3.07
CA ALA A 44 -0.30 11.29 -2.84
C ALA A 44 -1.29 11.09 -3.99
N TYR A 45 -0.81 11.13 -5.23
CA TYR A 45 -1.62 10.86 -6.40
C TYR A 45 -2.02 9.38 -6.49
N ALA A 46 -1.12 8.44 -6.19
CA ALA A 46 -1.44 7.00 -6.21
C ALA A 46 -2.52 6.59 -5.20
N PHE A 47 -2.52 7.23 -4.03
CA PHE A 47 -3.42 6.94 -2.92
C PHE A 47 -4.54 7.97 -2.74
N GLU A 48 -4.79 8.84 -3.72
CA GLU A 48 -5.83 9.89 -3.72
C GLU A 48 -7.22 9.34 -3.31
N LYS A 49 -7.52 8.09 -3.70
CA LYS A 49 -8.76 7.39 -3.37
C LYS A 49 -8.46 6.18 -2.47
N PRO A 50 -8.09 6.37 -1.19
CA PRO A 50 -7.60 5.27 -0.36
C PRO A 50 -8.67 4.19 -0.11
N LYS A 51 -9.95 4.57 -0.14
CA LYS A 51 -11.09 3.64 0.07
C LYS A 51 -11.24 2.57 -1.02
N VAL A 52 -10.72 2.81 -2.23
CA VAL A 52 -10.79 1.81 -3.31
C VAL A 52 -9.55 0.92 -3.35
N ILE A 53 -8.45 1.35 -2.74
CA ILE A 53 -7.21 0.59 -2.72
C ILE A 53 -7.40 -0.66 -1.88
N ARG A 54 -7.03 -1.80 -2.45
CA ARG A 54 -6.98 -3.09 -1.78
C ARG A 54 -5.54 -3.38 -1.37
N ALA A 55 -5.41 -4.17 -0.32
CA ALA A 55 -4.13 -4.58 0.21
C ALA A 55 -4.06 -6.08 0.43
N ALA A 56 -2.85 -6.62 0.35
CA ALA A 56 -2.53 -7.96 0.80
C ALA A 56 -1.31 -7.93 1.72
N ILE A 57 -1.32 -8.76 2.76
CA ILE A 57 -0.17 -9.05 3.62
C ILE A 57 0.25 -10.48 3.33
N ASP A 58 1.53 -10.68 2.99
CA ASP A 58 2.10 -12.00 2.69
C ASP A 58 1.21 -12.82 1.72
N GLN A 59 0.77 -12.19 0.63
CA GLN A 59 -0.11 -12.75 -0.43
C GLN A 59 -1.56 -13.05 -0.01
N SER A 60 -1.97 -12.68 1.20
CA SER A 60 -3.36 -12.81 1.66
C SER A 60 -4.07 -11.46 1.67
N HIS A 61 -5.26 -11.37 1.07
CA HIS A 61 -6.07 -10.15 1.09
C HIS A 61 -6.48 -9.79 2.52
N VAL A 62 -6.36 -8.51 2.86
CA VAL A 62 -6.67 -8.00 4.19
C VAL A 62 -7.53 -6.74 4.13
N GLN A 63 -8.21 -6.48 5.24
CA GLN A 63 -8.92 -5.22 5.43
C GLN A 63 -7.93 -4.08 5.78
N PRO A 64 -8.30 -2.80 5.56
CA PRO A 64 -7.44 -1.66 5.86
C PRO A 64 -7.01 -1.55 7.34
N ASP A 65 -7.78 -2.10 8.28
CA ASP A 65 -7.48 -2.12 9.71
C ASP A 65 -6.56 -3.28 10.12
N ALA A 66 -6.21 -4.18 9.19
CA ALA A 66 -5.37 -5.32 9.50
C ALA A 66 -3.98 -4.88 9.99
N PRO A 67 -3.45 -5.53 11.05
CA PRO A 67 -2.14 -5.19 11.60
C PRO A 67 -1.02 -5.59 10.65
N ILE A 68 0.00 -4.72 10.51
CA ILE A 68 1.18 -4.98 9.66
C ILE A 68 2.38 -5.55 10.43
N SER A 69 2.21 -5.82 11.73
CA SER A 69 3.28 -6.36 12.56
C SER A 69 3.70 -7.75 12.07
N GLY A 70 5.00 -7.93 11.81
CA GLY A 70 5.55 -9.18 11.29
C GLY A 70 5.32 -9.41 9.79
N ALA A 71 4.68 -8.48 9.08
CA ALA A 71 4.52 -8.56 7.63
C ALA A 71 5.89 -8.53 6.93
N ARG A 72 6.13 -9.49 6.05
CA ARG A 72 7.34 -9.52 5.22
C ARG A 72 7.11 -8.74 3.94
N GLU A 73 5.90 -8.88 3.38
CA GLU A 73 5.46 -8.24 2.16
C GLU A 73 4.05 -7.64 2.32
N ILE A 74 3.87 -6.43 1.80
CA ILE A 74 2.56 -5.80 1.62
C ILE A 74 2.39 -5.40 0.16
N ALA A 75 1.24 -5.73 -0.43
CA ALA A 75 0.90 -5.34 -1.78
C ALA A 75 -0.24 -4.33 -1.79
N PHE A 76 -0.15 -3.30 -2.62
CA PHE A 76 -1.24 -2.35 -2.89
C PHE A 76 -1.67 -2.43 -4.35
N PHE A 77 -2.98 -2.54 -4.56
CA PHE A 77 -3.56 -2.67 -5.88
C PHE A 77 -4.95 -2.01 -5.92
N PRO A 78 -5.35 -1.45 -7.08
CA PRO A 78 -6.70 -0.96 -7.27
C PRO A 78 -7.71 -2.12 -7.24
N PRO A 79 -9.02 -1.84 -7.16
CA PRO A 79 -10.01 -2.90 -7.31
C PRO A 79 -9.82 -3.53 -8.69
N MET A 80 -9.76 -4.87 -8.73
CA MET A 80 -9.72 -5.60 -9.99
C MET A 80 -11.02 -5.30 -10.73
N THR A 81 -10.97 -4.49 -11.78
CA THR A 81 -12.07 -4.38 -12.73
C THR A 81 -12.04 -5.65 -13.57
N GLY A 82 -12.75 -6.68 -13.11
CA GLY A 82 -12.96 -7.88 -13.92
C GLY A 82 -13.65 -7.50 -15.22
N GLY A 83 -13.06 -7.91 -16.34
CA GLY A 83 -13.81 -8.27 -17.54
C GLY A 83 -14.30 -9.70 -17.43
#